data_AF-A0A2S3XBH9-F1
#
_entry.id   AF-A0A2S3XBH9-F1
#
_cell.length_a   1.000
_cell.length_b   1.000
_cell.length_c   1.000
_cell.angle_alpha   90.00
_cell.angle_beta   90.00
_cell.angle_gamma   90.00
#
_symmetry.space_group_name_H-M   'P 1'
#
loop_
_entity.id
_entity.type
_entity.pdbx_description
1 polymer ?
#
loop_
_entity_poly.entity_id
_entity_poly.type
_entity_poly.pdbx_seq_one_letter_code
_entity_poly.pdbx_strand_id
1 'polypeptide(L)'
;MKPLATTPVKKKHRRTCKNAHCKSKFTTTDSRKTFCTRECKENSSNTAKRSKTYEIPKTNHFFVYLTKEVVRSGSLHVLDPLVESVDALQALYEVVKGRMVANVLSGTELFNVAHIAPSKHEYVLGLLSAENLLIAPAAMNKHHTNTHANKAGVFMYRADMELRNTILSDDTGILDRIIDYIGLETVTAFCKKSKLAPSQRQQALKKLSILVDNSNPDHSQFVALLSDTTAKTPQIVAAIEAINGFKEFKPMMKGQRLSESAMLIKELIRHAEFRGELEDYAAIARQYTREDFAYIGLSADAQRCLFSLLHGYLEPEMENEVDCLLYELRAPLRAQNARTAAIEARVQQQAAEAAKRIAHFNSPAYLWDFICTFETDLVEHVEYCLIPYMIPPLALYLTKARHVPESGSALPNGDIAF
;
A
#
# COMPACT_ATOMS: atom_id res chain seq x y z
N MET A 1 11.48 -51.11 65.02
CA MET A 1 10.15 -50.55 64.68
C MET A 1 10.33 -49.07 64.34
N LYS A 2 10.13 -48.66 63.07
CA LYS A 2 10.20 -47.25 62.67
C LYS A 2 8.93 -46.53 63.17
N PRO A 3 9.03 -45.39 63.87
CA PRO A 3 7.85 -44.63 64.27
C PRO A 3 7.17 -44.03 63.02
N LEU A 4 5.84 -44.23 62.92
CA LEU A 4 5.01 -43.62 61.89
C LEU A 4 5.08 -42.10 62.01
N ALA A 5 5.60 -41.44 60.96
CA ALA A 5 5.57 -39.99 60.84
C ALA A 5 4.11 -39.51 60.74
N THR A 6 3.66 -38.76 61.74
CA THR A 6 2.37 -38.07 61.71
C THR A 6 2.43 -36.95 60.66
N THR A 7 1.60 -37.05 59.63
CA THR A 7 1.53 -36.02 58.58
C THR A 7 0.91 -34.74 59.16
N PRO A 8 1.50 -33.55 58.89
CA PRO A 8 1.00 -32.29 59.45
C PRO A 8 -0.38 -31.95 58.90
N VAL A 9 -1.32 -31.68 59.80
CA VAL A 9 -2.70 -31.30 59.48
C VAL A 9 -2.69 -29.97 58.71
N LYS A 10 -3.10 -30.01 57.43
CA LYS A 10 -3.18 -28.81 56.58
C LYS A 10 -4.27 -27.87 57.11
N LYS A 11 -3.89 -26.63 57.47
CA LYS A 11 -4.83 -25.58 57.88
C LYS A 11 -5.82 -25.29 56.75
N LYS A 12 -7.12 -25.26 57.07
CA LYS A 12 -8.20 -24.91 56.15
C LYS A 12 -8.57 -23.44 56.33
N HIS A 13 -8.66 -22.70 55.24
CA HIS A 13 -9.09 -21.30 55.20
C HIS A 13 -10.53 -21.21 54.67
N ARG A 14 -11.40 -20.49 55.40
CA ARG A 14 -12.75 -20.13 54.92
C ARG A 14 -12.66 -18.78 54.20
N ARG A 15 -13.17 -18.71 52.97
CA ARG A 15 -13.13 -17.51 52.10
C ARG A 15 -14.46 -17.34 51.39
N THR A 16 -14.70 -16.13 50.89
CA THR A 16 -15.86 -15.82 50.03
C THR A 16 -15.37 -15.60 48.60
N CYS A 17 -16.06 -16.17 47.61
CA CYS A 17 -15.71 -16.04 46.20
C CYS A 17 -15.77 -14.58 45.77
N LYS A 18 -14.71 -14.09 45.12
CA LYS A 18 -14.64 -12.71 44.59
C LYS A 18 -15.46 -12.48 43.32
N ASN A 19 -16.04 -13.51 42.71
CA ASN A 19 -16.93 -13.33 41.56
C ASN A 19 -18.24 -12.67 42.02
N ALA A 20 -18.58 -11.52 41.42
CA ALA A 20 -19.74 -10.69 41.76
C ALA A 20 -21.08 -11.47 41.70
N HIS A 21 -21.20 -12.45 40.80
CA HIS A 21 -22.41 -13.25 40.63
C HIS A 21 -22.48 -14.48 41.55
N CYS A 22 -21.35 -14.95 42.10
CA CYS A 22 -21.32 -16.16 42.90
C CYS A 22 -21.35 -15.87 44.39
N LYS A 23 -20.45 -14.99 44.88
CA LYS A 23 -20.28 -14.59 46.30
C LYS A 23 -20.39 -15.73 47.33
N SER A 24 -20.18 -16.98 46.93
CA SER A 24 -20.37 -18.14 47.80
C SER A 24 -19.20 -18.32 48.76
N LYS A 25 -19.49 -18.81 49.96
CA LYS A 25 -18.47 -19.16 50.95
C LYS A 25 -17.88 -20.52 50.58
N PHE A 26 -16.55 -20.63 50.51
CA PHE A 26 -15.84 -21.87 50.20
C PHE A 26 -14.65 -22.08 51.14
N THR A 27 -14.24 -23.33 51.31
CA THR A 27 -13.09 -23.69 52.16
C THR A 27 -11.94 -24.19 51.28
N THR A 28 -10.72 -23.75 51.55
CA THR A 28 -9.54 -24.12 50.77
C THR A 28 -8.32 -24.30 51.68
N THR A 29 -7.39 -25.18 51.29
CA THR A 29 -6.09 -25.32 51.96
C THR A 29 -5.06 -24.30 51.47
N ASP A 30 -5.35 -23.60 50.37
CA ASP A 30 -4.47 -22.58 49.79
C ASP A 30 -4.90 -21.18 50.22
N SER A 31 -4.02 -20.46 50.89
CA SER A 31 -4.26 -19.09 51.35
C SER A 31 -4.37 -18.09 50.18
N ARG A 32 -3.89 -18.42 48.97
CA ARG A 32 -3.93 -17.53 47.81
C ARG A 32 -5.20 -17.69 46.97
N LYS A 33 -5.97 -18.76 47.17
CA LYS A 33 -7.16 -19.05 46.36
C LYS A 33 -8.31 -18.10 46.71
N THR A 34 -8.75 -17.31 45.72
CA THR A 34 -9.78 -16.25 45.87
C THR A 34 -11.12 -16.59 45.25
N PHE A 35 -11.20 -17.65 44.44
CA PHE A 35 -12.41 -18.08 43.73
C PHE A 35 -12.76 -19.52 44.13
N CYS A 36 -14.06 -19.80 44.25
CA CYS A 36 -14.54 -21.13 44.62
C CYS A 36 -14.24 -22.17 43.53
N THR A 37 -14.52 -21.83 42.26
CA THR A 37 -14.33 -22.68 41.08
C THR A 37 -13.43 -22.01 40.04
N ARG A 38 -12.90 -22.82 39.10
CA ARG A 38 -12.15 -22.33 37.94
C ARG A 38 -13.02 -21.44 37.04
N GLU A 39 -14.28 -21.83 36.83
CA GLU A 39 -15.28 -21.03 36.10
C GLU A 39 -15.49 -19.65 36.73
N CYS A 40 -15.56 -19.56 38.06
CA CYS A 40 -15.68 -18.25 38.73
C CYS A 40 -14.45 -17.37 38.55
N LYS A 41 -13.25 -17.97 38.47
CA LYS A 41 -12.01 -17.25 38.16
C LYS A 41 -12.03 -16.76 36.72
N GLU A 42 -12.42 -17.62 35.78
CA GLU A 42 -12.50 -17.30 34.35
C GLU A 42 -13.56 -16.21 34.10
N ASN A 43 -14.77 -16.35 34.63
CA ASN A 43 -15.83 -15.35 34.53
C ASN A 43 -15.42 -14.01 35.13
N SER A 44 -14.84 -13.98 36.33
CA SER A 44 -14.34 -12.73 36.94
C SER A 44 -13.22 -12.10 36.11
N SER A 45 -12.32 -12.90 35.56
CA SER A 45 -11.22 -12.40 34.72
C SER A 45 -11.71 -11.91 33.35
N ASN A 46 -12.72 -12.55 32.79
CA ASN A 46 -13.33 -12.17 31.52
C ASN A 46 -14.15 -10.89 31.68
N THR A 47 -14.85 -10.71 32.79
CA THR A 47 -15.54 -9.44 33.09
C THR A 47 -14.53 -8.29 33.24
N ALA A 48 -13.42 -8.50 33.96
CA ALA A 48 -12.36 -7.50 34.10
C ALA A 48 -11.62 -7.18 32.77
N LYS A 49 -11.52 -8.15 31.86
CA LYS A 49 -11.00 -7.93 30.50
C LYS A 49 -12.01 -7.23 29.59
N ARG A 50 -13.30 -7.53 29.75
CA ARG A 50 -14.40 -6.91 28.98
C ARG A 50 -14.69 -5.47 29.41
N SER A 51 -14.40 -5.09 30.66
CA SER A 51 -14.70 -3.76 31.21
C SER A 51 -13.68 -2.67 30.90
N LYS A 52 -12.61 -2.95 30.13
CA LYS A 52 -11.78 -1.87 29.62
C LYS A 52 -12.52 -1.21 28.46
N THR A 53 -13.33 -0.21 28.79
CA THR A 53 -13.88 0.74 27.81
C THR A 53 -12.72 1.16 26.92
N TYR A 54 -12.85 0.90 25.61
CA TYR A 54 -11.80 1.26 24.67
C TYR A 54 -11.73 2.79 24.62
N GLU A 55 -10.57 3.33 24.97
CA GLU A 55 -10.36 4.77 24.94
C GLU A 55 -10.05 5.19 23.49
N ILE A 56 -10.92 6.01 22.91
CA ILE A 56 -10.73 6.55 21.57
C ILE A 56 -9.48 7.43 21.59
N PRO A 57 -8.48 7.18 20.72
CA PRO A 57 -7.28 7.99 20.66
C PRO A 57 -7.58 9.33 19.99
N LYS A 58 -8.25 10.25 20.71
CA LYS A 58 -8.73 11.57 20.23
C LYS A 58 -7.67 12.41 19.53
N THR A 59 -6.41 12.13 19.81
CA THR A 59 -5.27 12.88 19.33
C THR A 59 -4.60 12.28 18.09
N ASN A 60 -5.13 11.17 17.59
CA ASN A 60 -4.72 10.60 16.32
C ASN A 60 -4.94 11.61 15.18
N HIS A 61 -4.03 11.63 14.21
CA HIS A 61 -4.06 12.55 13.07
C HIS A 61 -5.38 12.50 12.28
N PHE A 62 -6.04 11.33 12.24
CA PHE A 62 -7.31 11.16 11.56
C PHE A 62 -8.43 11.98 12.21
N PHE A 63 -8.55 11.97 13.54
CA PHE A 63 -9.53 12.79 14.25
C PHE A 63 -9.25 14.29 14.14
N VAL A 64 -7.97 14.67 14.12
CA VAL A 64 -7.56 16.05 13.84
C VAL A 64 -7.97 16.45 12.41
N TYR A 65 -7.82 15.55 11.43
CA TYR A 65 -8.26 15.77 10.07
C TYR A 65 -9.79 15.94 9.98
N LEU A 66 -10.57 15.04 10.59
CA LEU A 66 -12.04 15.15 10.65
C LEU A 66 -12.47 16.50 11.25
N THR A 67 -11.86 16.88 12.37
CA THR A 67 -12.16 18.16 13.03
C THR A 67 -11.89 19.35 12.10
N LYS A 68 -10.76 19.34 11.38
CA LYS A 68 -10.43 20.41 10.43
C LYS A 68 -11.41 20.48 9.27
N GLU A 69 -11.81 19.35 8.70
CA GLU A 69 -12.74 19.32 7.57
C GLU A 69 -14.16 19.74 7.99
N VAL A 70 -14.61 19.36 9.19
CA VAL A 70 -15.88 19.84 9.77
C VAL A 70 -15.87 21.35 10.03
N VAL A 71 -14.76 21.89 10.55
CA VAL A 71 -14.60 23.34 10.69
C VAL A 71 -14.58 24.03 9.33
N ARG A 72 -13.94 23.41 8.33
CA ARG A 72 -13.85 23.95 6.96
C ARG A 72 -15.19 23.97 6.24
N SER A 73 -16.01 22.93 6.41
CA SER A 73 -17.37 22.84 5.85
C SER A 73 -18.36 23.76 6.56
N GLY A 74 -18.14 24.00 7.86
CA GLY A 74 -19.04 24.71 8.76
C GLY A 74 -20.23 23.87 9.22
N SER A 75 -20.22 22.55 9.00
CA SER A 75 -21.33 21.67 9.36
C SER A 75 -20.89 20.21 9.58
N LEU A 76 -21.54 19.54 10.53
CA LEU A 76 -21.39 18.09 10.77
C LEU A 76 -21.95 17.25 9.63
N HIS A 77 -22.85 17.79 8.81
CA HIS A 77 -23.43 17.09 7.66
C HIS A 77 -22.39 16.61 6.64
N VAL A 78 -21.20 17.21 6.64
CA VAL A 78 -20.07 16.72 5.84
C VAL A 78 -19.74 15.25 6.17
N LEU A 79 -20.13 14.75 7.34
CA LEU A 79 -19.88 13.39 7.82
C LEU A 79 -21.03 12.42 7.56
N ASP A 80 -22.11 12.83 6.90
CA ASP A 80 -23.30 11.98 6.67
C ASP A 80 -22.98 10.59 6.10
N PRO A 81 -22.06 10.42 5.13
CA PRO A 81 -21.69 9.10 4.61
C PRO A 81 -21.00 8.18 5.64
N LEU A 82 -20.56 8.72 6.76
CA LEU A 82 -19.79 8.00 7.78
C LEU A 82 -20.67 7.54 8.96
N VAL A 83 -21.88 8.08 9.08
CA VAL A 83 -22.81 7.77 10.17
C VAL A 83 -23.11 6.28 10.16
N GLU A 84 -22.94 5.62 11.31
CA GLU A 84 -23.18 4.18 11.50
C GLU A 84 -22.39 3.23 10.56
N SER A 85 -21.41 3.74 9.80
CA SER A 85 -20.64 2.95 8.83
C SER A 85 -19.16 2.85 9.17
N VAL A 86 -18.76 1.69 9.70
CA VAL A 86 -17.35 1.38 10.01
C VAL A 86 -16.50 1.28 8.73
N ASP A 87 -17.07 0.77 7.64
CA ASP A 87 -16.35 0.56 6.38
C ASP A 87 -16.11 1.89 5.66
N ALA A 88 -17.06 2.82 5.68
CA ALA A 88 -16.87 4.17 5.14
C ALA A 88 -15.77 4.94 5.90
N LEU A 89 -15.76 4.85 7.24
CA LEU A 89 -14.67 5.40 8.06
C LEU A 89 -13.32 4.79 7.71
N GLN A 90 -13.27 3.48 7.47
CA GLN A 90 -12.05 2.80 7.08
C GLN A 90 -11.56 3.24 5.70
N ALA A 91 -12.46 3.34 4.72
CA ALA A 91 -12.12 3.82 3.38
C ALA A 91 -11.57 5.25 3.44
N LEU A 92 -12.22 6.14 4.18
CA LEU A 92 -11.75 7.51 4.39
C LEU A 92 -10.38 7.55 5.08
N TYR A 93 -10.18 6.71 6.11
CA TYR A 93 -8.90 6.61 6.81
C TYR A 93 -7.76 6.18 5.88
N GLU A 94 -8.01 5.22 4.98
CA GLU A 94 -7.01 4.77 4.02
C GLU A 94 -6.63 5.87 3.01
N VAL A 95 -7.56 6.76 2.61
CA VAL A 95 -7.23 7.95 1.78
C VAL A 95 -6.31 8.91 2.54
N VAL A 96 -6.67 9.26 3.79
CA VAL A 96 -5.87 10.18 4.62
C VAL A 96 -4.47 9.62 4.89
N LYS A 97 -4.40 8.33 5.22
CA LYS A 97 -3.15 7.60 5.42
C LYS A 97 -2.35 7.49 4.11
N GLY A 98 -3.01 7.24 2.99
CA GLY A 98 -2.42 7.22 1.65
C GLY A 98 -1.71 8.53 1.33
N ARG A 99 -2.34 9.67 1.63
CA ARG A 99 -1.73 11.00 1.48
C ARG A 99 -0.48 11.17 2.36
N MET A 100 -0.48 10.66 3.59
CA MET A 100 0.71 10.71 4.44
C MET A 100 1.84 9.87 3.86
N VAL A 101 1.55 8.64 3.44
CA VAL A 101 2.53 7.74 2.82
C VAL A 101 3.10 8.36 1.53
N ALA A 102 2.25 8.96 0.70
CA ALA A 102 2.66 9.63 -0.53
C ALA A 102 3.66 10.76 -0.27
N ASN A 103 3.37 11.62 0.72
CA ASN A 103 4.27 12.71 1.10
C ASN A 103 5.60 12.19 1.64
N VAL A 104 5.57 11.15 2.47
CA VAL A 104 6.77 10.48 2.99
C VAL A 104 7.64 9.93 1.85
N LEU A 105 7.04 9.25 0.86
CA LEU A 105 7.75 8.71 -0.30
C LEU A 105 8.31 9.80 -1.23
N SER A 106 7.64 10.95 -1.30
CA SER A 106 8.09 12.08 -2.11
C SER A 106 9.19 12.91 -1.43
N GLY A 107 9.36 12.77 -0.11
CA GLY A 107 10.30 13.51 0.72
C GLY A 107 9.89 14.96 1.01
N THR A 108 8.75 15.41 0.50
CA THR A 108 8.21 16.78 0.69
C THR A 108 6.68 16.73 0.82
N GLU A 109 6.05 17.84 1.19
CA GLU A 109 4.57 17.94 1.27
C GLU A 109 3.97 18.24 -0.12
N LEU A 110 4.19 17.34 -1.07
CA LEU A 110 3.74 17.47 -2.46
C LEU A 110 2.26 17.13 -2.65
N PHE A 111 1.66 16.33 -1.79
CA PHE A 111 0.32 15.78 -1.97
C PHE A 111 -0.67 16.25 -0.90
N ASN A 112 -1.85 16.66 -1.37
CA ASN A 112 -2.98 17.07 -0.55
C ASN A 112 -4.19 16.18 -0.85
N VAL A 113 -5.10 16.10 0.13
CA VAL A 113 -6.43 15.54 -0.12
C VAL A 113 -7.27 16.66 -0.76
N ALA A 114 -7.63 16.47 -2.02
CA ALA A 114 -8.52 17.35 -2.77
C ALA A 114 -9.94 16.78 -2.74
N HIS A 115 -10.92 17.67 -2.82
CA HIS A 115 -12.32 17.30 -2.92
C HIS A 115 -12.75 17.41 -4.37
N ILE A 116 -13.47 16.40 -4.88
CA ILE A 116 -14.10 16.45 -6.19
C ILE A 116 -15.26 17.45 -6.15
N ALA A 117 -16.22 17.24 -5.25
CA ALA A 117 -17.20 18.23 -4.89
C ALA A 117 -16.70 19.05 -3.68
N PRO A 118 -16.62 20.39 -3.78
CA PRO A 118 -15.96 21.22 -2.79
C PRO A 118 -16.68 21.21 -1.43
N SER A 119 -15.92 21.13 -0.34
CA SER A 119 -16.50 21.20 1.01
C SER A 119 -17.04 22.60 1.36
N LYS A 120 -16.59 23.65 0.67
CA LYS A 120 -16.98 25.04 0.90
C LYS A 120 -17.40 25.69 -0.41
N HIS A 121 -18.69 25.61 -0.70
CA HIS A 121 -19.34 26.22 -1.86
C HIS A 121 -20.67 26.87 -1.45
N GLU A 122 -21.18 27.79 -2.26
CA GLU A 122 -22.38 28.58 -1.96
C GLU A 122 -23.64 27.72 -1.88
N TYR A 123 -23.81 26.79 -2.82
CA TYR A 123 -25.03 25.97 -2.94
C TYR A 123 -24.87 24.52 -2.51
N VAL A 124 -23.65 23.99 -2.50
CA VAL A 124 -23.39 22.58 -2.24
C VAL A 124 -22.39 22.41 -1.10
N LEU A 125 -22.47 21.25 -0.46
CA LEU A 125 -21.53 20.75 0.52
C LEU A 125 -21.02 19.40 0.04
N GLY A 126 -19.77 19.35 -0.42
CA GLY A 126 -19.09 18.09 -0.70
C GLY A 126 -18.91 17.28 0.58
N LEU A 127 -19.36 16.03 0.56
CA LEU A 127 -19.33 15.13 1.71
C LEU A 127 -17.94 14.50 1.89
N LEU A 128 -17.61 14.13 3.12
CA LEU A 128 -16.34 13.53 3.49
C LEU A 128 -16.40 12.01 3.30
N SER A 129 -16.41 11.57 2.05
CA SER A 129 -16.36 10.16 1.65
C SER A 129 -15.10 9.85 0.85
N ALA A 130 -14.66 8.60 0.86
CA ALA A 130 -13.53 8.18 0.01
C ALA A 130 -13.82 8.39 -1.50
N GLU A 131 -15.10 8.38 -1.88
CA GLU A 131 -15.57 8.59 -3.25
C GLU A 131 -15.46 10.05 -3.69
N ASN A 132 -15.60 11.00 -2.76
CA ASN A 132 -15.52 12.44 -3.04
C ASN A 132 -14.10 13.01 -2.87
N LEU A 133 -13.17 12.24 -2.33
CA LEU A 133 -11.81 12.70 -2.04
C LEU A 133 -10.81 12.04 -2.97
N LEU A 134 -9.76 12.78 -3.34
CA LEU A 134 -8.63 12.28 -4.10
C LEU A 134 -7.31 12.81 -3.56
N ILE A 135 -6.22 12.06 -3.75
CA ILE A 135 -4.86 12.47 -3.40
C ILE A 135 -4.22 13.13 -4.62
N ALA A 136 -4.13 14.46 -4.61
CA ALA A 136 -3.60 15.23 -5.73
C ALA A 136 -2.34 16.03 -5.39
N PRO A 137 -1.54 16.38 -6.40
CA PRO A 137 -0.48 17.37 -6.26
C PRO A 137 -1.02 18.68 -5.68
N ALA A 138 -0.30 19.23 -4.70
CA ALA A 138 -0.71 20.42 -3.97
C ALA A 138 -0.83 21.65 -4.89
N ALA A 139 0.00 21.74 -5.93
CA ALA A 139 -0.08 22.81 -6.93
C ALA A 139 -1.41 22.75 -7.69
N MET A 140 -1.79 21.58 -8.22
CA MET A 140 -3.04 21.39 -8.97
C MET A 140 -4.27 21.65 -8.09
N ASN A 141 -4.28 21.13 -6.86
CA ASN A 141 -5.38 21.38 -5.92
C ASN A 141 -5.56 22.88 -5.60
N LYS A 142 -4.46 23.62 -5.43
CA LYS A 142 -4.53 25.07 -5.23
C LYS A 142 -5.13 25.81 -6.42
N HIS A 143 -4.80 25.37 -7.65
CA HIS A 143 -5.34 25.95 -8.87
C HIS A 143 -6.81 25.61 -9.13
N HIS A 144 -7.26 24.42 -8.72
CA HIS A 144 -8.66 24.01 -8.87
C HIS A 144 -9.61 24.88 -8.05
N THR A 145 -9.16 25.38 -6.88
CA THR A 145 -10.00 26.18 -5.96
C THR A 145 -11.28 25.42 -5.54
N ASN A 146 -12.35 26.14 -5.18
CA ASN A 146 -13.63 25.57 -4.74
C ASN A 146 -14.64 25.48 -5.90
N THR A 147 -14.19 25.17 -7.11
CA THR A 147 -15.09 24.96 -8.25
C THR A 147 -15.89 23.68 -8.08
N HIS A 148 -17.13 23.69 -8.56
CA HIS A 148 -17.99 22.52 -8.58
C HIS A 148 -18.50 22.26 -10.00
N ALA A 149 -18.15 21.10 -10.56
CA ALA A 149 -18.57 20.73 -11.91
C ALA A 149 -19.97 20.11 -11.98
N ASN A 150 -20.64 19.83 -10.83
CA ASN A 150 -21.93 19.10 -10.73
C ASN A 150 -21.97 17.72 -11.42
N LYS A 151 -20.84 17.22 -11.94
CA LYS A 151 -20.76 16.00 -12.76
C LYS A 151 -20.10 14.81 -12.05
N ALA A 152 -19.43 15.06 -10.93
CA ALA A 152 -18.77 14.03 -10.13
C ALA A 152 -18.70 14.43 -8.65
N GLY A 153 -18.29 13.47 -7.81
CA GLY A 153 -18.15 13.66 -6.38
C GLY A 153 -19.46 13.44 -5.63
N VAL A 154 -19.34 13.28 -4.32
CA VAL A 154 -20.49 13.07 -3.43
C VAL A 154 -20.75 14.36 -2.69
N PHE A 155 -21.95 14.92 -2.85
CA PHE A 155 -22.34 16.18 -2.25
C PHE A 155 -23.80 16.18 -1.80
N MET A 156 -24.15 17.17 -0.99
CA MET A 156 -25.53 17.53 -0.67
C MET A 156 -25.78 19.01 -0.95
N TYR A 157 -27.03 19.40 -1.14
CA TYR A 157 -27.37 20.83 -1.23
C TYR A 157 -27.40 21.46 0.15
N ARG A 158 -26.93 22.70 0.24
CA ARG A 158 -26.97 23.45 1.51
C ARG A 158 -28.39 23.74 1.99
N ALA A 159 -29.36 23.76 1.09
CA ALA A 159 -30.78 23.90 1.42
C ALA A 159 -31.32 22.72 2.24
N ASP A 160 -30.72 21.54 2.11
CA ASP A 160 -31.15 20.31 2.80
C ASP A 160 -30.49 20.13 4.17
N MET A 161 -29.59 21.04 4.57
CA MET A 161 -28.85 20.93 5.83
C MET A 161 -29.70 21.38 7.02
N GLU A 162 -29.57 20.66 8.12
CA GLU A 162 -30.20 21.02 9.38
C GLU A 162 -29.35 22.05 10.14
N LEU A 163 -29.97 23.17 10.53
CA LEU A 163 -29.28 24.26 11.24
C LEU A 163 -28.63 23.82 12.56
N ARG A 164 -29.19 22.81 13.25
CA ARG A 164 -28.65 22.27 14.52
C ARG A 164 -27.24 21.67 14.38
N ASN A 165 -26.88 21.26 13.17
CA ASN A 165 -25.59 20.61 12.88
C ASN A 165 -24.56 21.60 12.34
N THR A 166 -24.88 22.91 12.36
CA THR A 166 -23.93 23.97 12.01
C THR A 166 -22.85 24.07 13.07
N ILE A 167 -21.61 24.31 12.63
CA ILE A 167 -20.44 24.49 13.48
C ILE A 167 -19.97 25.94 13.37
N LEU A 168 -19.81 26.59 14.52
CA LEU A 168 -19.22 27.93 14.61
C LEU A 168 -17.70 27.81 14.81
N SER A 169 -16.93 28.81 14.39
CA SER A 169 -15.46 28.78 14.45
C SER A 169 -14.89 28.60 15.86
N ASP A 170 -15.66 29.00 16.87
CA ASP A 170 -15.24 29.07 18.26
C ASP A 170 -15.79 27.90 19.10
N ASP A 171 -16.44 26.92 18.45
CA ASP A 171 -17.01 25.76 19.14
C ASP A 171 -15.90 24.92 19.80
N THR A 172 -15.93 24.87 21.13
CA THR A 172 -15.11 23.93 21.90
C THR A 172 -15.77 22.55 21.89
N GLY A 173 -14.99 21.47 21.82
CA GLY A 173 -15.53 20.11 21.85
C GLY A 173 -16.11 19.59 20.52
N ILE A 174 -15.72 20.18 19.37
CA ILE A 174 -16.16 19.70 18.04
C ILE A 174 -15.90 18.20 17.85
N LEU A 175 -14.77 17.68 18.34
CA LEU A 175 -14.46 16.26 18.24
C LEU A 175 -15.48 15.37 18.97
N ASP A 176 -15.98 15.80 20.13
CA ASP A 176 -16.98 15.03 20.88
C ASP A 176 -18.31 15.04 20.12
N ARG A 177 -18.70 16.20 19.56
CA ARG A 177 -19.85 16.29 18.65
C ARG A 177 -19.71 15.40 17.41
N ILE A 178 -18.51 15.31 16.83
CA ILE A 178 -18.22 14.41 15.70
C ILE A 178 -18.42 12.95 16.10
N ILE A 179 -17.92 12.55 17.28
CA ILE A 179 -18.07 11.17 17.78
C ILE A 179 -19.54 10.85 18.03
N ASP A 180 -20.28 11.77 18.63
CA ASP A 180 -21.71 11.61 18.90
C ASP A 180 -22.51 11.55 17.59
N TYR A 181 -22.16 12.37 16.60
CA TYR A 181 -22.82 12.42 15.29
C TYR A 181 -22.65 11.12 14.49
N ILE A 182 -21.42 10.60 14.44
CA ILE A 182 -21.12 9.35 13.72
C ILE A 182 -21.63 8.12 14.48
N GLY A 183 -21.69 8.23 15.81
CA GLY A 183 -22.04 7.15 16.74
C GLY A 183 -20.81 6.61 17.47
N LEU A 184 -20.86 6.64 18.80
CA LEU A 184 -19.78 6.20 19.69
C LEU A 184 -19.39 4.73 19.43
N GLU A 185 -20.36 3.86 19.19
CA GLU A 185 -20.14 2.44 18.92
C GLU A 185 -19.40 2.23 17.60
N THR A 186 -19.82 2.92 16.54
CA THR A 186 -19.21 2.92 15.21
C THR A 186 -17.76 3.37 15.28
N VAL A 187 -17.49 4.51 15.93
CA VAL A 187 -16.12 5.05 16.09
C VAL A 187 -15.26 4.08 16.89
N THR A 188 -15.80 3.48 17.96
CA THR A 188 -15.08 2.51 18.78
C THR A 188 -14.74 1.24 17.99
N ALA A 189 -15.69 0.73 17.20
CA ALA A 189 -15.48 -0.44 16.34
C ALA A 189 -14.42 -0.15 15.27
N PHE A 190 -14.49 1.01 14.62
CA PHE A 190 -13.49 1.48 13.66
C PHE A 190 -12.10 1.59 14.29
N CYS A 191 -11.97 2.22 15.46
CA CYS A 191 -10.67 2.38 16.12
C CYS A 191 -10.02 1.03 16.45
N LYS A 192 -10.82 0.04 16.87
CA LYS A 192 -10.37 -1.34 17.10
C LYS A 192 -9.95 -2.04 15.81
N LYS A 193 -10.77 -1.94 14.75
CA LYS A 193 -10.52 -2.54 13.44
C LYS A 193 -9.23 -2.01 12.81
N SER A 194 -9.07 -0.69 12.82
CA SER A 194 -7.93 0.03 12.24
C SER A 194 -6.71 0.12 13.16
N LYS A 195 -6.81 -0.40 14.39
CA LYS A 195 -5.75 -0.37 15.43
C LYS A 195 -5.16 1.04 15.61
N LEU A 196 -6.03 2.04 15.73
CA LEU A 196 -5.58 3.42 15.84
C LEU A 196 -4.76 3.62 17.12
N ALA A 197 -3.62 4.28 16.96
CA ALA A 197 -2.74 4.67 18.07
C ALA A 197 -2.81 6.18 18.31
N PRO A 198 -2.52 6.66 19.53
CA PRO A 198 -2.36 8.09 19.79
C PRO A 198 -1.24 8.69 18.92
N SER A 199 -1.30 9.99 18.63
CA SER A 199 -0.30 10.66 17.80
C SER A 199 1.12 10.50 18.35
N GLN A 200 2.05 10.10 17.47
CA GLN A 200 3.48 10.00 17.80
C GLN A 200 4.05 11.32 18.31
N ARG A 201 3.59 12.47 17.76
CA ARG A 201 4.01 13.80 18.21
C ARG A 201 3.68 14.00 19.68
N GLN A 202 2.47 13.66 20.09
CA GLN A 202 2.06 13.82 21.49
C GLN A 202 2.74 12.83 22.42
N GLN A 203 2.95 11.60 21.97
CA GLN A 203 3.75 10.63 22.73
C GLN A 203 5.18 11.15 22.92
N ALA A 204 5.79 11.75 21.88
CA ALA A 204 7.10 12.36 21.94
C ALA A 204 7.11 13.58 22.88
N LEU A 205 6.14 14.50 22.77
CA LEU A 205 6.03 15.63 23.69
C LEU A 205 5.88 15.19 25.15
N LYS A 206 5.05 14.18 25.42
CA LYS A 206 4.89 13.62 26.77
C LYS A 206 6.19 12.99 27.29
N LYS A 207 6.98 12.35 26.42
CA LYS A 207 8.30 11.84 26.78
C LYS A 207 9.28 12.98 27.05
N LEU A 208 9.31 14.00 26.18
CA LEU A 208 10.17 15.17 26.34
C LEU A 208 9.86 15.91 27.64
N SER A 209 8.58 16.12 27.97
CA SER A 209 8.18 16.80 29.21
C SER A 209 8.58 16.04 30.49
N ILE A 210 8.79 14.73 30.41
CA ILE A 210 9.29 13.93 31.54
C ILE A 210 10.82 14.05 31.68
N LEU A 211 11.52 14.27 30.57
CA LEU A 211 12.99 14.33 30.52
C LEU A 211 13.54 15.75 30.75
N VAL A 212 12.76 16.78 30.44
CA VAL A 212 13.17 18.18 30.58
C VAL A 212 13.08 18.62 32.04
N ASP A 213 14.23 18.93 32.62
CA ASP A 213 14.34 19.67 33.89
C ASP A 213 14.36 21.18 33.65
N ASN A 214 13.35 21.89 34.16
CA ASN A 214 13.20 23.34 34.04
C ASN A 214 14.28 24.13 34.79
N SER A 215 14.99 23.50 35.73
CA SER A 215 16.03 24.13 36.55
C SER A 215 17.40 24.12 35.87
N ASN A 216 17.57 23.31 34.82
CA ASN A 216 18.83 23.19 34.10
C ASN A 216 18.90 24.19 32.93
N PRO A 217 19.87 25.13 32.91
CA PRO A 217 20.02 26.10 31.81
C PRO A 217 20.26 25.42 30.44
N ASP A 218 20.89 24.26 30.40
CA ASP A 218 21.15 23.50 29.16
C ASP A 218 19.85 22.96 28.53
N HIS A 219 18.78 22.85 29.32
CA HIS A 219 17.46 22.41 28.86
C HIS A 219 16.56 23.54 28.35
N SER A 220 16.98 24.80 28.46
CA SER A 220 16.19 25.97 28.06
C SER A 220 15.66 25.89 26.62
N GLN A 221 16.49 25.39 25.68
CA GLN A 221 16.09 25.15 24.29
C GLN A 221 15.00 24.08 24.14
N PHE A 222 14.97 23.07 25.00
CA PHE A 222 13.96 22.00 24.97
C PHE A 222 12.66 22.44 25.64
N VAL A 223 12.73 23.30 26.67
CA VAL A 223 11.56 23.96 27.27
C VAL A 223 10.84 24.84 26.23
N ALA A 224 11.59 25.60 25.44
CA ALA A 224 11.03 26.39 24.34
C ALA A 224 10.35 25.50 23.27
N LEU A 225 10.89 24.30 23.02
CA LEU A 225 10.28 23.35 22.09
C LEU A 225 8.96 22.75 22.62
N LEU A 226 8.77 22.65 23.94
CA LEU A 226 7.53 22.17 24.55
C LEU A 226 6.38 23.17 24.41
N SER A 227 6.68 24.47 24.40
CA SER A 227 5.69 25.53 24.19
C SER A 227 5.45 25.84 22.70
N ASP A 228 6.33 25.41 21.80
CA ASP A 228 6.18 25.62 20.37
C ASP A 228 5.13 24.70 19.72
N THR A 229 4.02 25.28 19.29
CA THR A 229 2.96 24.58 18.56
C THR A 229 3.37 24.16 17.14
N THR A 230 4.40 24.78 16.57
CA THR A 230 4.85 24.56 15.19
C THR A 230 5.95 23.49 15.06
N ALA A 231 6.55 23.07 16.18
CA ALA A 231 7.60 22.06 16.20
C ALA A 231 7.15 20.72 15.57
N LYS A 232 7.97 20.22 14.63
CA LYS A 232 7.74 18.96 13.90
C LYS A 232 8.18 17.76 14.73
N THR A 233 7.55 16.60 14.52
CA THR A 233 7.87 15.35 15.24
C THR A 233 9.36 14.99 15.21
N PRO A 234 10.09 15.08 14.07
CA PRO A 234 11.52 14.77 14.04
C PRO A 234 12.36 15.69 14.93
N GLN A 235 12.00 16.97 15.05
CA GLN A 235 12.70 17.92 15.93
C GLN A 235 12.51 17.54 17.41
N ILE A 236 11.29 17.13 17.78
CA ILE A 236 10.97 16.67 19.15
C ILE A 236 11.71 15.36 19.46
N VAL A 237 11.79 14.44 18.50
CA VAL A 237 12.54 13.19 18.66
C VAL A 237 14.04 13.46 18.75
N ALA A 238 14.59 14.35 17.92
CA ALA A 238 15.99 14.76 17.99
C ALA A 238 16.32 15.41 19.35
N ALA A 239 15.42 16.20 19.93
CA ALA A 239 15.57 16.74 21.28
C ALA A 239 15.62 15.64 22.36
N ILE A 240 14.73 14.64 22.26
CA ILE A 240 14.76 13.47 23.15
C ILE A 240 16.07 12.69 22.99
N GLU A 241 16.55 12.50 21.77
CA GLU A 241 17.81 11.81 21.49
C GLU A 241 19.02 12.59 22.03
N ALA A 242 19.03 13.91 21.87
CA ALA A 242 20.08 14.80 22.38
C ALA A 242 20.19 14.74 23.91
N ILE A 243 19.05 14.78 24.63
CA ILE A 243 19.03 14.65 26.10
C ILE A 243 19.52 13.27 26.54
N ASN A 244 19.19 12.21 25.79
CA ASN A 244 19.59 10.84 26.11
C ASN A 244 20.98 10.44 25.57
N GLY A 245 21.67 11.32 24.85
CA GLY A 245 22.99 11.05 24.26
C GLY A 245 22.99 10.04 23.10
N PHE A 246 21.85 9.81 22.44
CA PHE A 246 21.80 8.94 21.26
C PHE A 246 22.26 9.71 20.00
N LYS A 247 22.99 9.03 19.09
CA LYS A 247 23.37 9.60 17.79
C LYS A 247 22.12 9.89 16.95
N GLU A 248 22.09 11.05 16.30
CA GLU A 248 21.03 11.48 15.39
C GLU A 248 20.54 10.34 14.49
N PHE A 249 19.27 9.97 14.64
CA PHE A 249 18.62 9.05 13.71
C PHE A 249 18.32 9.78 12.39
N LYS A 250 19.09 9.48 11.34
CA LYS A 250 18.77 9.87 9.96
C LYS A 250 17.95 8.76 9.31
N PRO A 251 16.62 8.91 9.13
CA PRO A 251 15.86 7.97 8.33
C PRO A 251 16.35 8.05 6.88
N MET A 252 17.19 7.10 6.46
CA MET A 252 17.51 6.91 5.05
C MET A 252 16.28 6.33 4.35
N MET A 253 15.53 7.19 3.65
CA MET A 253 14.54 6.73 2.68
C MET A 253 15.30 6.16 1.47
N LYS A 254 15.64 4.87 1.52
CA LYS A 254 16.07 4.12 0.33
C LYS A 254 14.82 3.78 -0.46
N GLY A 255 14.54 4.52 -1.52
CA GLY A 255 13.38 4.27 -2.37
C GLY A 255 13.26 5.29 -3.48
N GLN A 256 12.59 4.89 -4.55
CA GLN A 256 12.28 5.79 -5.64
C GLN A 256 11.23 6.79 -5.19
N ARG A 257 11.45 8.08 -5.50
CA ARG A 257 10.50 9.14 -5.15
C ARG A 257 9.21 8.91 -5.91
N LEU A 258 8.09 8.91 -5.18
CA LEU A 258 6.77 8.84 -5.78
C LEU A 258 6.53 10.10 -6.63
N SER A 259 6.22 9.91 -7.92
CA SER A 259 5.91 11.00 -8.85
C SER A 259 4.44 11.41 -8.80
N GLU A 260 4.14 12.63 -9.26
CA GLU A 260 2.78 13.15 -9.38
C GLU A 260 1.91 12.29 -10.31
N SER A 261 2.45 11.90 -11.47
CA SER A 261 1.76 11.02 -12.42
C SER A 261 1.39 9.68 -11.81
N ALA A 262 2.31 9.06 -11.06
CA ALA A 262 2.06 7.76 -10.42
C ALA A 262 0.96 7.86 -9.37
N MET A 263 0.86 8.99 -8.64
CA MET A 263 -0.21 9.19 -7.68
C MET A 263 -1.56 9.40 -8.38
N LEU A 264 -1.61 10.24 -9.42
CA LEU A 264 -2.84 10.44 -10.20
C LEU A 264 -3.35 9.15 -10.87
N ILE A 265 -2.43 8.31 -11.38
CA ILE A 265 -2.77 6.99 -11.94
C ILE A 265 -3.36 6.07 -10.86
N LYS A 266 -2.78 6.04 -9.65
CA LYS A 266 -3.33 5.26 -8.53
C LYS A 266 -4.73 5.73 -8.17
N GLU A 267 -4.94 7.03 -8.12
CA GLU A 267 -6.24 7.62 -7.83
C GLU A 267 -7.26 7.37 -8.93
N LEU A 268 -6.85 7.36 -10.22
CA LEU A 268 -7.70 6.94 -11.33
C LEU A 268 -8.20 5.50 -11.16
N ILE A 269 -7.29 4.57 -10.85
CA ILE A 269 -7.65 3.17 -10.64
C ILE A 269 -8.62 3.03 -9.46
N ARG A 270 -8.35 3.75 -8.36
CA ARG A 270 -9.22 3.75 -7.18
C ARG A 270 -10.59 4.34 -7.48
N HIS A 271 -10.67 5.45 -8.20
CA HIS A 271 -11.95 6.09 -8.50
C HIS A 271 -12.80 5.32 -9.52
N ALA A 272 -12.19 4.53 -10.40
CA ALA A 272 -12.94 3.66 -11.31
C ALA A 272 -13.78 2.59 -10.59
N GLU A 273 -13.46 2.25 -9.33
CA GLU A 273 -14.31 1.37 -8.51
C GLU A 273 -15.69 1.98 -8.21
N PHE A 274 -15.78 3.31 -8.18
CA PHE A 274 -17.02 4.04 -7.88
C PHE A 274 -17.62 4.70 -9.12
N ARG A 275 -16.78 5.04 -10.10
CA ARG A 275 -17.09 5.81 -11.30
C ARG A 275 -16.85 4.96 -12.54
N GLY A 276 -17.89 4.26 -12.98
CA GLY A 276 -17.81 3.32 -14.11
C GLY A 276 -17.36 3.98 -15.41
N GLU A 277 -17.61 5.27 -15.59
CA GLU A 277 -17.12 6.04 -16.75
C GLU A 277 -15.59 6.19 -16.78
N LEU A 278 -14.90 5.97 -15.66
CA LEU A 278 -13.44 5.99 -15.59
C LEU A 278 -12.80 4.64 -15.90
N GLU A 279 -13.58 3.57 -16.03
CA GLU A 279 -13.07 2.20 -16.10
C GLU A 279 -12.21 1.95 -17.33
N ASP A 280 -12.55 2.53 -18.49
CA ASP A 280 -11.78 2.39 -19.72
C ASP A 280 -10.37 2.99 -19.56
N TYR A 281 -10.27 4.15 -18.92
CA TYR A 281 -9.00 4.80 -18.60
C TYR A 281 -8.21 4.01 -17.56
N ALA A 282 -8.89 3.53 -16.51
CA ALA A 282 -8.28 2.75 -15.45
C ALA A 282 -7.77 1.39 -15.96
N ALA A 283 -8.46 0.74 -16.89
CA ALA A 283 -8.02 -0.52 -17.49
C ALA A 283 -6.68 -0.38 -18.21
N ILE A 284 -6.45 0.74 -18.90
CA ILE A 284 -5.15 1.10 -19.48
C ILE A 284 -4.14 1.38 -18.36
N ALA A 285 -4.54 2.16 -17.36
CA ALA A 285 -3.68 2.57 -16.26
C ALA A 285 -3.18 1.40 -15.38
N ARG A 286 -4.00 0.35 -15.17
CA ARG A 286 -3.60 -0.88 -14.42
C ARG A 286 -2.43 -1.61 -15.08
N GLN A 287 -2.18 -1.40 -16.36
CA GLN A 287 -1.01 -1.96 -17.03
C GLN A 287 0.29 -1.32 -16.52
N TYR A 288 0.27 -0.04 -16.08
CA TYR A 288 1.43 0.63 -15.47
C TYR A 288 1.83 0.09 -14.12
N THR A 289 0.86 -0.44 -13.36
CA THR A 289 1.13 -0.93 -12.00
C THR A 289 1.80 -2.31 -11.99
N ARG A 290 2.02 -2.93 -13.16
CA ARG A 290 2.80 -4.16 -13.29
C ARG A 290 4.29 -3.82 -13.17
N GLU A 291 5.02 -4.65 -12.42
CA GLU A 291 6.36 -4.41 -11.87
C GLU A 291 7.45 -3.98 -12.89
N ASP A 292 7.21 -4.18 -14.19
CA ASP A 292 8.16 -3.88 -15.27
C ASP A 292 8.11 -2.43 -15.80
N PHE A 293 7.04 -1.69 -15.54
CA PHE A 293 6.85 -0.33 -16.08
C PHE A 293 7.35 0.74 -15.12
N ALA A 294 8.64 0.64 -14.82
CA ALA A 294 9.37 1.72 -14.18
C ALA A 294 9.41 2.95 -15.14
N TYR A 295 8.44 3.85 -14.96
CA TYR A 295 8.53 5.28 -15.27
C TYR A 295 8.45 5.69 -16.75
N ILE A 296 7.23 5.70 -17.27
CA ILE A 296 6.84 6.76 -18.21
C ILE A 296 6.00 7.76 -17.39
N GLY A 297 6.60 8.90 -17.04
CA GLY A 297 5.88 9.99 -16.42
C GLY A 297 4.92 10.61 -17.44
N LEU A 298 3.71 10.93 -17.01
CA LEU A 298 2.79 11.73 -17.82
C LEU A 298 3.37 13.14 -17.95
N SER A 299 3.17 13.77 -19.11
CA SER A 299 3.47 15.19 -19.31
C SER A 299 2.66 16.06 -18.35
N ALA A 300 3.09 17.30 -18.13
CA ALA A 300 2.35 18.21 -17.26
C ALA A 300 0.91 18.44 -17.74
N ASP A 301 0.69 18.47 -19.06
CA ASP A 301 -0.63 18.67 -19.65
C ASP A 301 -1.51 17.43 -19.50
N ALA A 302 -0.96 16.22 -19.72
CA ALA A 302 -1.67 14.98 -19.44
C ALA A 302 -2.03 14.83 -17.95
N GLN A 303 -1.15 15.27 -17.04
CA GLN A 303 -1.46 15.27 -15.60
C GLN A 303 -2.60 16.23 -15.26
N ARG A 304 -2.64 17.43 -15.86
CA ARG A 304 -3.75 18.38 -15.68
C ARG A 304 -5.05 17.83 -16.25
N CYS A 305 -5.01 17.25 -17.45
CA CYS A 305 -6.17 16.60 -18.07
C CYS A 305 -6.72 15.48 -17.18
N LEU A 306 -5.84 14.61 -16.67
CA LEU A 306 -6.23 13.53 -15.76
C LEU A 306 -6.82 14.07 -14.46
N PHE A 307 -6.22 15.12 -13.90
CA PHE A 307 -6.76 15.78 -12.71
C PHE A 307 -8.16 16.34 -12.97
N SER A 308 -8.41 17.02 -14.10
CA SER A 308 -9.74 17.51 -14.49
C SER A 308 -10.74 16.37 -14.70
N LEU A 309 -10.33 15.28 -15.36
CA LEU A 309 -11.16 14.08 -15.55
C LEU A 309 -11.61 13.48 -14.20
N LEU A 310 -10.69 13.41 -13.23
CA LEU A 310 -10.99 12.97 -11.86
C LEU A 310 -11.96 13.91 -11.13
N HIS A 311 -12.02 15.19 -11.49
CA HIS A 311 -13.00 16.15 -10.96
C HIS A 311 -14.34 16.16 -11.73
N GLY A 312 -14.50 15.30 -12.74
CA GLY A 312 -15.76 15.15 -13.49
C GLY A 312 -15.89 16.06 -14.70
N TYR A 313 -14.82 16.72 -15.13
CA TYR A 313 -14.81 17.41 -16.42
C TYR A 313 -14.72 16.36 -17.54
N LEU A 314 -15.86 16.07 -18.16
CA LEU A 314 -16.03 15.10 -19.25
C LEU A 314 -16.42 15.82 -20.56
N GLU A 315 -16.13 15.15 -21.67
CA GLU A 315 -16.37 15.54 -23.07
C GLU A 315 -17.80 16.07 -23.29
N PRO A 316 -17.97 17.18 -24.04
CA PRO A 316 -17.20 17.53 -25.24
C PRO A 316 -16.09 18.59 -25.06
N GLU A 317 -15.90 19.14 -23.85
CA GLU A 317 -15.00 20.28 -23.65
C GLU A 317 -13.50 19.94 -23.65
N MET A 318 -13.15 18.65 -23.53
CA MET A 318 -11.76 18.17 -23.34
C MET A 318 -11.35 17.04 -24.31
N GLU A 319 -12.08 16.82 -25.40
CA GLU A 319 -11.88 15.65 -26.29
C GLU A 319 -10.43 15.54 -26.79
N ASN A 320 -9.85 16.67 -27.23
CA ASN A 320 -8.46 16.70 -27.71
C ASN A 320 -7.44 16.38 -26.61
N GLU A 321 -7.66 16.91 -25.40
CA GLU A 321 -6.79 16.70 -24.24
C GLU A 321 -6.90 15.26 -23.73
N VAL A 322 -8.10 14.69 -23.76
CA VAL A 322 -8.37 13.30 -23.37
C VAL A 322 -7.71 12.35 -24.36
N ASP A 323 -7.77 12.62 -25.66
CA ASP A 323 -7.05 11.83 -26.67
C ASP A 323 -5.53 11.87 -26.45
N CYS A 324 -4.98 13.04 -26.13
CA CYS A 324 -3.56 13.19 -25.80
C CYS A 324 -3.20 12.40 -24.52
N LEU A 325 -4.05 12.48 -23.49
CA LEU A 325 -3.91 11.70 -22.25
C LEU A 325 -3.94 10.19 -22.55
N LEU A 326 -4.90 9.72 -23.34
CA LEU A 326 -5.01 8.31 -23.73
C LEU A 326 -3.80 7.85 -24.54
N TYR A 327 -3.30 8.72 -25.43
CA TYR A 327 -2.06 8.46 -26.14
C TYR A 327 -0.90 8.27 -25.16
N GLU A 328 -0.72 9.16 -24.19
CA GLU A 328 0.34 9.00 -23.18
C GLU A 328 0.12 7.77 -22.29
N LEU A 329 -1.10 7.53 -21.82
CA LEU A 329 -1.47 6.35 -21.05
C LEU A 329 -1.16 5.05 -21.82
N ARG A 330 -1.25 5.02 -23.14
CA ARG A 330 -0.90 3.83 -23.94
C ARG A 330 0.60 3.68 -24.24
N ALA A 331 1.47 4.57 -23.76
CA ALA A 331 2.91 4.52 -24.04
C ALA A 331 3.59 3.20 -23.63
N PRO A 332 3.31 2.58 -22.46
CA PRO A 332 3.85 1.27 -22.10
C PRO A 332 3.44 0.17 -23.06
N LEU A 333 2.17 0.15 -23.48
CA LEU A 333 1.65 -0.83 -24.43
C LEU A 333 2.32 -0.66 -25.79
N ARG A 334 2.51 0.57 -26.25
CA ARG A 334 3.28 0.84 -27.48
C ARG A 334 4.72 0.37 -27.36
N ALA A 335 5.38 0.62 -26.23
CA ALA A 335 6.75 0.17 -26.00
C ALA A 335 6.84 -1.37 -25.96
N GLN A 336 5.86 -2.05 -25.35
CA GLN A 336 5.78 -3.51 -25.33
C GLN A 336 5.58 -4.07 -26.74
N ASN A 337 4.62 -3.53 -27.51
CA ASN A 337 4.34 -3.96 -28.88
C ASN A 337 5.55 -3.72 -29.80
N ALA A 338 6.29 -2.63 -29.60
CA ALA A 338 7.52 -2.37 -30.33
C ALA A 338 8.63 -3.39 -30.00
N ARG A 339 8.74 -3.80 -28.72
CA ARG A 339 9.69 -4.84 -28.30
C ARG A 339 9.32 -6.21 -28.88
N THR A 340 8.04 -6.60 -28.86
CA THR A 340 7.60 -7.88 -29.44
C THR A 340 7.82 -7.89 -30.95
N ALA A 341 7.47 -6.82 -31.66
CA ALA A 341 7.74 -6.69 -33.09
C ALA A 341 9.23 -6.77 -33.43
N ALA A 342 10.11 -6.16 -32.61
CA ALA A 342 11.56 -6.25 -32.80
C ALA A 342 12.10 -7.67 -32.58
N ILE A 343 11.56 -8.41 -31.61
CA ILE A 343 11.91 -9.82 -31.36
C ILE A 343 11.46 -10.68 -32.55
N GLU A 344 10.22 -10.52 -33.01
CA GLU A 344 9.67 -11.24 -34.17
C GLU A 344 10.51 -10.99 -35.43
N ALA A 345 10.86 -9.73 -35.70
CA ALA A 345 11.73 -9.36 -36.82
C ALA A 345 13.11 -10.03 -36.72
N ARG A 346 13.71 -10.09 -35.52
CA ARG A 346 15.00 -10.75 -35.30
C ARG A 346 14.91 -12.26 -35.53
N VAL A 347 13.83 -12.90 -35.06
CA VAL A 347 13.58 -14.34 -35.27
C VAL A 347 13.40 -14.64 -36.77
N GLN A 348 12.65 -13.81 -37.49
CA GLN A 348 12.47 -13.94 -38.94
C GLN A 348 13.79 -13.77 -39.70
N GLN A 349 14.62 -12.80 -39.30
CA GLN A 349 15.94 -12.61 -39.90
C GLN A 349 16.86 -13.81 -39.66
N GLN A 350 16.91 -14.33 -38.43
CA GLN A 350 17.70 -15.53 -38.11
C GLN A 350 17.22 -16.76 -38.87
N ALA A 351 15.90 -16.94 -39.00
CA ALA A 351 15.33 -18.03 -39.79
C ALA A 351 15.67 -17.89 -41.28
N ALA A 352 15.63 -16.68 -41.83
CA ALA A 352 16.02 -16.40 -43.21
C ALA A 352 17.52 -16.63 -43.44
N GLU A 353 18.38 -16.23 -42.50
CA GLU A 353 19.83 -16.50 -42.56
C GLU A 353 20.14 -18.00 -42.45
N ALA A 354 19.47 -18.72 -41.55
CA ALA A 354 19.58 -20.17 -41.44
C ALA A 354 19.13 -20.87 -42.73
N ALA A 355 18.01 -20.44 -43.33
CA ALA A 355 17.54 -20.95 -44.60
C ALA A 355 18.53 -20.68 -45.75
N LYS A 356 19.13 -19.48 -45.80
CA LYS A 356 20.20 -19.16 -46.76
C LYS A 356 21.44 -20.03 -46.56
N ARG A 357 21.86 -20.28 -45.31
CA ARG A 357 22.97 -21.20 -45.01
C ARG A 357 22.66 -22.61 -45.48
N ILE A 358 21.48 -23.14 -45.15
CA ILE A 358 21.03 -24.46 -45.61
C ILE A 358 21.03 -24.52 -47.14
N ALA A 359 20.50 -23.49 -47.82
CA ALA A 359 20.51 -23.43 -49.28
C ALA A 359 21.92 -23.38 -49.88
N HIS A 360 22.85 -22.65 -49.25
CA HIS A 360 24.26 -22.60 -49.65
C HIS A 360 24.97 -23.95 -49.47
N PHE A 361 24.79 -24.62 -48.32
CA PHE A 361 25.33 -25.96 -48.07
C PHE A 361 24.79 -27.00 -49.05
N ASN A 362 23.55 -26.83 -49.52
CA ASN A 362 22.93 -27.68 -50.53
C ASN A 362 23.25 -27.27 -51.97
N SER A 363 24.07 -26.22 -52.18
CA SER A 363 24.41 -25.78 -53.53
C SER A 363 25.43 -26.73 -54.17
N PRO A 364 25.30 -27.05 -55.47
CA PRO A 364 26.23 -27.93 -56.17
C PRO A 364 27.69 -27.47 -56.09
N ALA A 365 27.92 -26.14 -56.12
CA ALA A 365 29.25 -25.55 -56.04
C ALA A 365 29.90 -25.80 -54.67
N TYR A 366 29.18 -25.54 -53.57
CA TYR A 366 29.69 -25.81 -52.24
C TYR A 366 29.96 -27.31 -52.00
N LEU A 367 29.06 -28.18 -52.47
CA LEU A 367 29.24 -29.62 -52.37
C LEU A 367 30.51 -30.09 -53.12
N TRP A 368 30.78 -29.53 -54.30
CA TRP A 368 32.01 -29.80 -55.05
C TRP A 368 33.26 -29.31 -54.32
N ASP A 369 33.27 -28.06 -53.85
CA ASP A 369 34.41 -27.50 -53.12
C ASP A 369 34.69 -28.30 -51.83
N PHE A 370 33.64 -28.74 -51.12
CA PHE A 370 33.74 -29.58 -49.94
C PHE A 370 34.33 -30.97 -50.26
N ILE A 371 33.92 -31.60 -51.36
CA ILE A 371 34.49 -32.88 -51.81
C ILE A 371 35.98 -32.71 -52.15
N CYS A 372 36.35 -31.67 -52.92
CA CYS A 372 37.74 -31.43 -53.30
C CYS A 372 38.65 -31.14 -52.09
N THR A 373 38.17 -30.36 -51.12
CA THR A 373 38.95 -30.07 -49.88
C THR A 373 39.08 -31.29 -48.99
N PHE A 374 38.01 -32.09 -48.85
CA PHE A 374 38.08 -33.35 -48.12
C PHE A 374 39.05 -34.35 -48.76
N GLU A 375 39.09 -34.42 -50.09
CA GLU A 375 40.05 -35.24 -50.83
C GLU A 375 41.50 -34.75 -50.65
N THR A 376 41.76 -33.44 -50.64
CA THR A 376 43.12 -32.91 -50.42
C THR A 376 43.61 -33.14 -48.98
N ASP A 377 42.76 -32.95 -47.98
CA ASP A 377 43.11 -33.17 -46.56
C ASP A 377 43.35 -34.66 -46.25
N LEU A 378 42.65 -35.57 -46.94
CA LEU A 378 42.92 -37.01 -46.82
C LEU A 378 44.26 -37.41 -47.43
N VAL A 379 44.71 -36.71 -48.47
CA VAL A 379 45.97 -37.00 -49.17
C VAL A 379 47.20 -36.51 -48.40
N GLU A 380 47.07 -35.48 -47.55
CA GLU A 380 48.21 -34.96 -46.77
C GLU A 380 48.50 -35.73 -45.47
N HIS A 381 47.59 -36.61 -45.00
CA HIS A 381 47.74 -37.27 -43.70
C HIS A 381 47.68 -38.80 -43.67
N VAL A 382 47.60 -39.50 -44.81
CA VAL A 382 47.55 -40.96 -44.79
C VAL A 382 48.28 -41.61 -45.97
N GLU A 383 49.42 -42.27 -45.70
CA GLU A 383 49.93 -43.39 -46.51
C GLU A 383 48.97 -44.59 -46.36
N TYR A 384 47.83 -44.61 -47.06
CA TYR A 384 47.04 -45.85 -47.20
C TYR A 384 46.46 -46.02 -48.61
N CYS A 385 46.53 -47.28 -49.05
CA CYS A 385 46.15 -47.80 -50.35
C CYS A 385 44.75 -47.37 -50.84
N LEU A 386 44.69 -46.91 -52.10
CA LEU A 386 43.47 -46.88 -52.89
C LEU A 386 42.88 -48.30 -53.00
N ILE A 387 41.69 -48.51 -52.41
CA ILE A 387 40.81 -49.61 -52.81
C ILE A 387 39.91 -49.06 -53.93
N PRO A 388 39.93 -49.63 -55.15
CA PRO A 388 39.13 -49.12 -56.26
C PRO A 388 37.64 -49.39 -56.03
N TYR A 389 36.84 -48.35 -56.29
CA TYR A 389 35.39 -48.32 -56.40
C TYR A 389 34.79 -49.59 -57.00
N MET A 390 33.96 -50.31 -56.24
CA MET A 390 32.77 -51.08 -56.68
C MET A 390 31.97 -51.48 -55.43
N ILE A 391 31.25 -50.53 -54.83
CA ILE A 391 30.19 -50.86 -53.86
C ILE A 391 28.91 -50.14 -54.35
N PRO A 392 27.83 -50.87 -54.69
CA PRO A 392 26.56 -50.25 -55.07
C PRO A 392 25.98 -49.47 -53.89
N PRO A 393 25.04 -48.54 -54.09
CA PRO A 393 24.51 -47.69 -53.03
C PRO A 393 23.86 -48.57 -51.95
N LEU A 394 24.56 -48.75 -50.83
CA LEU A 394 23.96 -49.27 -49.61
C LEU A 394 22.91 -48.25 -49.18
N ALA A 395 21.64 -48.60 -49.38
CA ALA A 395 20.54 -47.95 -48.71
C ALA A 395 20.74 -48.17 -47.20
N LEU A 396 21.40 -47.20 -46.56
CA LEU A 396 21.46 -47.09 -45.12
C LEU A 396 20.03 -46.77 -44.65
N TYR A 397 19.27 -47.82 -44.36
CA TYR A 397 18.10 -47.73 -43.52
C TYR A 397 18.57 -47.33 -42.12
N LEU A 398 18.78 -46.04 -41.91
CA LEU A 398 18.86 -45.45 -40.59
C LEU A 398 17.49 -45.62 -39.95
N THR A 399 17.27 -46.76 -39.31
CA THR A 399 16.19 -46.91 -38.36
C THR A 399 16.41 -45.83 -37.29
N LYS A 400 15.45 -44.92 -37.15
CA LYS A 400 15.38 -43.96 -36.05
C LYS A 400 15.13 -44.72 -34.74
N ALA A 401 16.05 -45.57 -34.31
CA ALA A 401 16.13 -45.97 -32.93
C ALA A 401 16.92 -44.87 -32.21
N ARG A 402 16.21 -43.92 -31.59
CA ARG A 402 16.82 -43.04 -30.59
C ARG A 402 17.37 -43.96 -29.51
N HIS A 403 18.69 -44.06 -29.41
CA HIS A 403 19.32 -44.58 -28.20
C HIS A 403 19.02 -43.58 -27.09
N VAL A 404 18.05 -43.92 -26.24
CA VAL A 404 17.86 -43.26 -24.95
C VAL A 404 18.94 -43.84 -24.03
N PRO A 405 19.83 -43.03 -23.42
CA PRO A 405 20.79 -43.54 -22.45
C PRO A 405 20.03 -44.11 -21.25
N GLU A 406 20.30 -45.37 -20.89
CA GLU A 406 19.58 -46.10 -19.84
C GLU A 406 19.91 -45.65 -18.41
N SER A 407 20.86 -44.72 -18.23
CA SER A 407 21.16 -44.16 -16.90
C SER A 407 21.64 -42.72 -16.97
N GLY A 408 20.84 -41.81 -16.41
CA GLY A 408 21.26 -40.43 -16.16
C GLY A 408 22.10 -40.31 -14.89
N SER A 409 22.98 -39.31 -14.85
CA SER A 409 23.80 -38.99 -13.68
C SER A 409 23.16 -37.87 -12.87
N ALA A 410 23.11 -38.05 -11.55
CA ALA A 410 22.51 -37.08 -10.64
C ALA A 410 23.42 -35.86 -10.46
N LEU A 411 22.89 -34.68 -10.77
CA LEU A 411 23.56 -33.42 -10.54
C LEU A 411 23.47 -33.01 -9.06
N PRO A 412 24.38 -32.13 -8.58
CA PRO A 412 24.46 -31.75 -7.16
C PRO A 412 23.21 -31.06 -6.59
N ASN A 413 22.33 -30.56 -7.45
CA ASN A 413 21.05 -29.95 -7.08
C ASN A 413 19.89 -30.96 -6.97
N GLY A 414 20.14 -32.24 -7.23
CA GLY A 414 19.15 -33.33 -7.16
C GLY A 414 18.45 -33.64 -8.48
N ASP A 415 18.75 -32.91 -9.57
CA ASP A 415 18.18 -33.20 -10.89
C ASP A 415 18.96 -34.30 -11.60
N ILE A 416 18.28 -35.15 -12.38
CA ILE A 416 18.90 -36.23 -13.15
C ILE A 416 19.10 -35.76 -14.59
N ALA A 417 20.36 -35.67 -15.03
CA ALA A 417 20.70 -35.42 -16.42
C ALA A 417 20.88 -36.75 -17.15
N PHE A 418 20.08 -36.99 -18.19
CA PHE A 418 20.13 -38.18 -19.04
C PHE A 418 21.11 -38.00 -20.20
#